data_AF-W1XVT2-F1
#
_entry.id   AF-W1XVT2-F1
#
_cell.length_a   1.000
_cell.length_b   1.000
_cell.length_c   1.000
_cell.angle_alpha   90.00
_cell.angle_beta   90.00
_cell.angle_gamma   90.00
#
_symmetry.space_group_name_H-M   'P 1'
#
loop_
_entity.id
_entity.type
_entity.pdbx_description
1 polymer ?
#
loop_
_entity_poly.entity_id
_entity_poly.type
_entity_poly.pdbx_seq_one_letter_code
_entity_poly.pdbx_strand_id
1 'polypeptide(L)' 'AVKMIIEAVGEDVNREGLQETPARVARMYQEIFSGLGQTAEEHLSKSFEIIDDNMVVEKDIFFHTMCE' A
#
# COMPACT_ATOMS: atom_id res chain seq x y z
N ALA A 1 15.70 -5.19 9.55
CA ALA A 1 15.85 -3.86 8.94
C ALA A 1 15.37 -2.75 9.87
N VAL A 2 14.07 -2.66 10.16
CA VAL A 2 13.49 -1.54 10.94
C VAL A 2 14.13 -1.34 12.32
N LYS A 3 14.43 -2.42 13.05
CA LYS A 3 15.17 -2.36 14.32
C LYS A 3 16.51 -1.59 14.19
N MET A 4 17.29 -1.90 13.15
CA MET A 4 18.58 -1.25 12.90
C MET A 4 18.41 0.23 12.54
N ILE A 5 17.33 0.59 11.83
CA ILE A 5 17.02 2.00 11.51
C ILE A 5 16.73 2.77 12.81
N ILE A 6 15.94 2.19 13.72
CA ILE A 6 15.62 2.79 15.03
C ILE A 6 16.90 3.02 15.84
N GLU A 7 17.77 2.00 15.92
CA GLU A 7 19.05 2.11 16.63
C GLU A 7 19.96 3.16 15.97
N ALA A 8 20.01 3.21 14.63
CA ALA A 8 20.85 4.14 13.89
C ALA A 8 20.44 5.61 14.04
N VAL A 9 19.17 5.90 14.32
CA VAL A 9 18.70 7.27 14.62
C VAL A 9 18.88 7.66 16.10
N GLY A 10 19.44 6.76 16.93
CA GLY A 10 19.77 7.01 18.34
C GLY A 10 18.64 6.74 19.33
N GLU A 11 17.58 6.03 18.91
CA GLU A 11 16.47 5.66 19.80
C GLU A 11 16.76 4.36 20.58
N ASP A 12 16.23 4.25 21.80
CA ASP A 12 16.24 2.99 22.56
C ASP A 12 15.16 2.04 22.03
N VAL A 13 15.59 1.01 21.32
CA VAL A 13 14.68 0.02 20.74
C VAL A 13 13.93 -0.84 21.77
N ASN A 14 14.41 -0.88 23.02
CA ASN A 14 13.77 -1.67 24.08
C ASN A 14 12.68 -0.89 24.84
N ARG A 15 12.52 0.42 24.57
CA ARG A 15 11.44 1.20 25.20
C ARG A 15 10.09 0.62 24.81
N GLU A 16 9.18 0.57 25.78
CA GLU A 16 7.86 -0.08 25.67
C GLU A 16 7.14 0.24 24.34
N GLY A 17 7.13 1.52 23.93
CA GLY A 17 6.45 1.96 22.71
C GLY A 17 7.06 1.47 21.39
N LEU A 18 8.32 1.00 21.38
CA LEU A 18 9.04 0.59 20.18
C LEU A 18 9.22 -0.91 20.00
N GLN A 19 9.01 -1.71 21.04
CA GLN A 19 9.24 -3.17 20.98
C GLN A 19 8.48 -3.82 19.81
N GLU A 20 7.23 -3.41 19.61
CA GLU A 20 6.37 -3.91 18.53
C GLU A 20 6.48 -3.12 17.22
N THR A 21 7.20 -1.98 17.19
CA THR A 21 7.29 -1.12 16.00
C THR A 21 7.85 -1.85 14.78
N PRO A 22 8.95 -2.63 14.88
CA PRO A 22 9.47 -3.36 13.72
C PRO A 22 8.43 -4.30 13.08
N ALA A 23 7.64 -5.00 13.91
CA ALA A 23 6.60 -5.90 13.43
C ALA A 23 5.40 -5.12 12.83
N ARG A 24 5.01 -3.99 13.43
CA ARG A 24 3.97 -3.10 12.87
C ARG A 24 4.36 -2.54 11.51
N VAL A 25 5.60 -2.08 11.34
CA VAL A 25 6.11 -1.54 10.07
C VAL A 25 6.18 -2.64 9.00
N ALA A 26 6.57 -3.87 9.37
CA ALA A 26 6.53 -5.00 8.44
C ALA A 26 5.12 -5.30 7.92
N ARG A 27 4.11 -5.32 8.80
CA ARG A 27 2.70 -5.50 8.40
C ARG A 27 2.20 -4.35 7.53
N MET A 28 2.55 -3.12 7.87
CA MET A 28 2.22 -1.94 7.08
C MET A 28 2.79 -2.04 5.66
N TYR A 29 4.06 -2.42 5.49
CA TYR A 29 4.65 -2.59 4.16
C TYR A 29 4.03 -3.75 3.38
N GLN A 30 3.66 -4.84 4.06
CA GLN A 30 2.94 -5.94 3.43
C GLN A 30 1.60 -5.48 2.84
N GLU A 31 0.90 -4.58 3.52
CA GLU A 31 -0.38 -4.03 3.04
C GLU A 31 -0.17 -3.01 1.91
N ILE A 32 0.70 -2.01 2.11
CA ILE A 32 0.94 -0.94 1.13
C ILE A 32 1.51 -1.50 -0.18
N PHE A 33 2.38 -2.51 -0.10
CA PHE A 33 3.00 -3.14 -1.27
C PHE A 33 2.31 -4.42 -1.72
N SER A 34 1.09 -4.68 -1.24
CA SER A 34 0.32 -5.88 -1.59
C SER A 34 0.04 -6.02 -3.10
N GLY A 35 0.05 -4.91 -3.84
CA GLY A 35 -0.10 -4.89 -5.30
C GLY A 35 1.11 -5.42 -6.08
N LEU A 36 2.28 -5.59 -5.45
CA LEU A 36 3.45 -6.16 -6.13
C LEU A 36 3.18 -7.60 -6.57
N GLY A 37 3.33 -7.86 -7.86
CA GLY A 37 3.07 -9.17 -8.45
C GLY A 37 1.59 -9.47 -8.72
N GLN A 38 0.68 -8.52 -8.47
CA GLN A 38 -0.73 -8.63 -8.86
C GLN A 38 -0.94 -8.14 -10.31
N THR A 39 -2.03 -8.59 -10.93
CA THR A 39 -2.46 -8.14 -12.27
C THR A 39 -3.86 -7.53 -12.18
N ALA A 40 -4.17 -6.61 -13.09
CA ALA A 40 -5.52 -6.03 -13.17
C ALA A 40 -6.54 -6.94 -13.89
N GLU A 41 -6.11 -8.11 -14.39
CA GLU A 41 -6.91 -8.98 -15.27
C GLU A 41 -8.21 -9.43 -14.61
N GLU A 42 -8.15 -9.85 -13.35
CA GLU A 42 -9.34 -10.28 -12.61
C GLU A 42 -10.37 -9.14 -12.49
N HIS A 43 -9.91 -7.96 -12.10
CA HIS A 43 -10.78 -6.79 -11.93
C HIS A 43 -11.34 -6.26 -13.25
N LEU A 44 -10.59 -6.41 -14.35
CA LEU A 44 -11.00 -5.98 -15.69
C LEU A 44 -11.73 -7.08 -16.48
N SER A 45 -11.99 -8.25 -15.89
CA SER A 45 -12.59 -9.40 -16.56
C SER A 45 -14.05 -9.19 -17.02
N LYS A 46 -14.74 -8.17 -16.49
CA LYS A 46 -16.15 -7.90 -16.78
C LYS A 46 -16.32 -6.69 -17.69
N SER A 47 -17.02 -6.90 -18.81
CA SER A 47 -17.39 -5.84 -19.77
C SER A 47 -18.89 -5.86 -20.05
N PHE A 48 -19.38 -4.76 -20.63
CA PHE A 48 -20.79 -4.57 -20.98
C PHE A 48 -20.88 -4.02 -22.41
N GLU A 49 -21.98 -4.32 -23.11
CA GLU A 49 -22.25 -3.74 -24.41
C GLU A 49 -22.52 -2.23 -24.27
N ILE A 50 -21.95 -1.44 -25.18
CA ILE A 50 -22.11 0.00 -25.21
C ILE A 50 -23.40 0.32 -25.98
N ILE A 51 -24.31 1.08 -25.35
CA ILE A 51 -25.60 1.49 -25.93
C ILE A 51 -25.47 2.84 -26.68
N ASP A 52 -24.49 3.65 -26.30
CA ASP A 52 -24.33 5.05 -26.73
C ASP A 52 -22.85 5.46 -26.66
N ASP A 53 -22.39 6.39 -27.52
CA ASP A 53 -20.97 6.75 -27.70
C ASP A 53 -20.52 8.00 -26.90
N ASN A 54 -21.35 8.42 -25.94
CA ASN A 54 -21.08 9.54 -25.06
C ASN A 54 -19.93 9.28 -24.05
N MET A 55 -19.31 10.36 -23.57
CA MET A 55 -18.21 10.31 -22.60
C MET A 55 -18.68 9.82 -21.22
N VAL A 56 -17.94 8.86 -20.66
CA VAL A 56 -18.09 8.40 -19.27
C VAL A 56 -16.90 8.91 -18.45
N VAL A 57 -17.18 9.53 -17.30
CA VAL A 57 -16.15 10.07 -16.39
C VAL A 57 -16.38 9.56 -14.98
N GLU A 58 -15.38 8.86 -14.44
CA GLU A 58 -15.23 8.61 -13.01
C GLU A 58 -14.14 9.54 -12.49
N LYS A 59 -14.44 10.33 -11.45
CA LYS A 59 -13.54 11.36 -10.92
C LYS A 59 -13.48 11.30 -9.41
N ASP A 60 -12.49 11.98 -8.84
CA ASP A 60 -12.29 12.09 -7.39
C ASP A 60 -12.03 10.72 -6.71
N ILE A 61 -11.36 9.80 -7.42
CA ILE A 61 -10.94 8.50 -6.88
C ILE A 61 -9.84 8.73 -5.84
N PHE A 62 -10.11 8.35 -4.60
CA PHE A 62 -9.14 8.39 -3.52
C PHE A 62 -8.13 7.25 -3.65
N PHE A 63 -6.85 7.59 -3.64
CA PHE A 63 -5.76 6.61 -3.60
C PHE A 63 -4.57 7.14 -2.78
N HIS A 64 -3.74 6.21 -2.31
CA HIS A 64 -2.49 6.49 -1.63
C HIS A 64 -1.38 5.64 -2.29
N THR A 65 -0.16 6.15 -2.27
CA THR A 65 1.02 5.45 -2.78
C THR A 65 2.25 5.81 -1.93
N MET A 66 3.37 5.15 -2.22
CA MET A 66 4.68 5.44 -1.65
C MET A 66 5.62 5.88 -2.77
N CYS A 67 6.41 6.94 -2.53
CA CYS A 67 7.54 7.26 -3.40
C CYS A 67 8.53 6.11 -3.35
N GLU A 68 9.03 5.69 -4.51
CA GLU A 68 10.19 4.79 -4.61
C GLU A 68 11.48 5.46 -4.13
#